data_AF-Q5EUH3-F1
#
_entry.id   AF-Q5EUH3-F1
#
_cell.length_a   1.000
_cell.length_b   1.000
_cell.length_c   1.000
_cell.angle_alpha   90.00
_cell.angle_beta   90.00
_cell.angle_gamma   90.00
#
_symmetry.space_group_name_H-M   'P 1'
#
loop_
_entity.id
_entity.type
_entity.pdbx_description
1 polymer ?
#
loop_
_entity_poly.entity_id
_entity_poly.type
_entity_poly.pdbx_seq_one_letter_code
_entity_poly.pdbx_strand_id
1 'polypeptide(L)'
;GPPQCRLTLAEWIDRQAFPCSVRQAARLVATIADAVQHAHDRGVLHRDLKPNNVILQEMKVEENDEAPAGSVQMRGEYYVPRVVDFGLAKLAERGGPSETGTRQILGTPKYMAPEQAQARREDIGPPADVYALGVVLYELVAGRAPYDGASDVEVLRQSVEGRATHPRHLRPDLPRDLEAICLKAMARNTGDRYRTAIDLADDLRRFLDGRPTVARPLAWSGRAVRWLRRNDQIVAIAVLAVIALSVTLLGTWNSWQTRNLRDDRNKALSDQADRNRADQQREYTRHVRDAYYAWRGGNNGGAADALDSARRAASTLVEPTDFTHDYLSRLVKSDRLLIECPAGAVTALAVAPDGTRLATGHADGTLALWIAQRGSTRARSHAW
;
A
#
# COMPACT_ATOMS: atom_id res chain seq x y z
N GLY A 1 -59.43 -12.90 -22.29
CA GLY A 1 -58.69 -12.10 -21.29
C GLY A 1 -58.98 -10.63 -21.52
N PRO A 2 -58.92 -9.76 -20.49
CA PRO A 2 -59.15 -8.34 -20.67
C PRO A 2 -58.15 -7.78 -21.70
N PRO A 3 -58.50 -6.69 -22.41
CA PRO A 3 -57.59 -6.10 -23.40
C PRO A 3 -56.33 -5.65 -22.67
N GLN A 4 -55.22 -6.34 -22.92
CA GLN A 4 -53.90 -5.86 -22.48
C GLN A 4 -53.72 -4.48 -23.11
N CYS A 5 -53.57 -3.45 -22.28
CA CYS A 5 -53.30 -2.11 -22.78
C CYS A 5 -51.96 -2.16 -23.51
N ARG A 6 -51.99 -2.09 -24.85
CA ARG A 6 -50.81 -2.07 -25.71
C ARG A 6 -50.63 -0.64 -26.15
N LEU A 7 -49.52 -0.05 -25.72
CA LEU A 7 -49.12 1.30 -26.08
C LEU A 7 -47.81 1.18 -26.86
N THR A 8 -47.67 1.93 -27.95
CA THR A 8 -46.37 2.04 -28.61
C THR A 8 -45.43 2.92 -27.79
N LEU A 9 -44.12 2.75 -27.95
CA LEU A 9 -43.15 3.63 -27.30
C LEU A 9 -43.33 5.08 -27.74
N ALA A 10 -43.81 5.32 -28.97
CA ALA A 10 -44.14 6.66 -29.45
C ALA A 10 -45.29 7.30 -28.65
N GLU A 11 -46.41 6.60 -28.52
CA GLU A 11 -47.54 7.11 -27.73
C GLU A 11 -47.17 7.26 -26.25
N TRP A 12 -46.23 6.46 -25.74
CA TRP A 12 -45.68 6.61 -24.40
C TRP A 12 -44.83 7.86 -24.26
N ILE A 13 -43.93 8.11 -25.22
CA ILE A 13 -43.12 9.33 -25.32
C ILE A 13 -44.08 10.54 -25.28
N ASP A 14 -45.12 10.55 -26.11
CA ASP A 14 -46.07 11.67 -26.20
C ASP A 14 -46.88 11.90 -24.90
N ARG A 15 -47.17 10.84 -24.14
CA ARG A 15 -47.93 10.91 -22.87
C ARG A 15 -47.07 11.25 -21.64
N GLN A 16 -45.75 11.31 -21.79
CA GLN A 16 -44.80 11.59 -20.71
C GLN A 16 -44.52 13.09 -20.59
N ALA A 17 -44.42 13.58 -19.35
CA ALA A 17 -43.74 14.85 -19.11
C ALA A 17 -42.23 14.58 -19.16
N PHE A 18 -41.57 14.99 -20.24
CA PHE A 18 -40.13 14.83 -20.39
C PHE A 18 -39.35 15.71 -19.38
N PRO A 19 -38.11 15.32 -19.02
CA PRO A 19 -37.36 14.16 -19.52
C PRO A 19 -37.57 12.87 -18.69
N CYS A 20 -37.61 11.70 -19.33
CA CYS A 20 -37.73 10.42 -18.61
C CYS A 20 -36.49 10.14 -17.74
N SER A 21 -36.60 9.28 -16.73
CA SER A 21 -35.43 8.99 -15.89
C SER A 21 -34.34 8.29 -16.72
N VAL A 22 -33.09 8.69 -16.50
CA VAL A 22 -31.93 8.15 -17.25
C VAL A 22 -31.79 6.63 -17.09
N ARG A 23 -32.19 6.09 -15.93
CA ARG A 23 -32.19 4.64 -15.69
C ARG A 23 -33.30 3.94 -16.45
N GLN A 24 -34.49 4.52 -16.55
CA GLN A 24 -35.58 3.95 -17.35
C GLN A 24 -35.22 3.95 -18.84
N ALA A 25 -34.70 5.06 -19.37
CA ALA A 25 -34.26 5.14 -20.77
C ALA A 25 -33.23 4.05 -21.10
N ALA A 26 -32.18 3.94 -20.26
CA ALA A 26 -31.11 2.97 -20.47
C ALA A 26 -31.60 1.53 -20.36
N ARG A 27 -32.47 1.20 -19.39
CA ARG A 27 -33.07 -0.15 -19.28
C ARG A 27 -33.92 -0.48 -20.50
N LEU A 28 -34.78 0.44 -20.92
CA LEU A 28 -35.68 0.23 -22.03
C LEU A 28 -34.90 -0.05 -23.32
N VAL A 29 -33.91 0.78 -23.65
CA VAL A 29 -33.10 0.62 -24.85
C VAL A 29 -32.23 -0.64 -24.77
N ALA A 30 -31.72 -1.02 -23.59
CA ALA A 30 -31.00 -2.27 -23.43
C ALA A 30 -31.89 -3.49 -23.75
N THR A 31 -33.13 -3.53 -23.24
CA THR A 31 -34.07 -4.62 -23.55
C THR A 31 -34.47 -4.64 -25.03
N ILE A 32 -34.69 -3.48 -25.65
CA ILE A 32 -34.97 -3.40 -27.11
C ILE A 32 -33.76 -3.91 -27.90
N ALA A 33 -32.55 -3.53 -27.48
CA ALA A 33 -31.32 -3.97 -28.13
C ALA A 33 -31.11 -5.50 -28.03
N ASP A 34 -31.53 -6.14 -26.92
CA ASP A 34 -31.55 -7.61 -26.82
C ASP A 34 -32.48 -8.25 -27.85
N ALA A 35 -33.69 -7.71 -27.99
CA ALA A 35 -34.67 -8.20 -28.95
C ALA A 35 -34.18 -8.03 -30.41
N VAL A 36 -33.52 -6.91 -30.70
CA VAL A 36 -32.89 -6.65 -32.00
C VAL A 36 -31.72 -7.61 -32.24
N GLN A 37 -30.85 -7.83 -31.25
CA GLN A 37 -29.75 -8.79 -31.38
C GLN A 37 -30.29 -10.20 -31.69
N HIS A 38 -31.34 -10.62 -31.00
CA HIS A 38 -31.93 -11.93 -31.20
C HIS A 38 -32.41 -12.16 -32.66
N ALA A 39 -32.86 -11.10 -33.32
CA ALA A 39 -33.19 -11.11 -34.75
C ALA A 39 -31.93 -11.09 -35.64
N HIS A 40 -30.92 -10.29 -35.28
CA HIS A 40 -29.63 -10.26 -35.99
C HIS A 40 -28.95 -11.63 -36.02
N ASP A 41 -29.01 -12.38 -34.91
CA ASP A 41 -28.46 -13.74 -34.82
C ASP A 41 -29.15 -14.72 -35.78
N ARG A 42 -30.34 -14.38 -36.28
CA ARG A 42 -31.11 -15.13 -37.29
C ARG A 42 -30.98 -14.54 -38.69
N GLY A 43 -30.07 -13.59 -38.88
CA GLY A 43 -29.85 -12.91 -40.16
C GLY A 43 -30.95 -11.91 -40.53
N VAL A 44 -31.81 -11.53 -39.59
CA VAL A 44 -32.90 -10.58 -39.84
C VAL A 44 -32.52 -9.21 -39.30
N LEU A 45 -32.43 -8.21 -40.18
CA LEU A 45 -32.26 -6.80 -39.82
C LEU A 45 -33.61 -6.10 -39.75
N HIS A 46 -33.78 -5.17 -38.81
CA HIS A 46 -35.02 -4.43 -38.65
C HIS A 46 -35.20 -3.36 -39.74
N ARG A 47 -34.17 -2.51 -39.94
CA ARG A 47 -34.07 -1.46 -40.98
C ARG A 47 -35.06 -0.30 -40.90
N ASP A 48 -36.13 -0.40 -40.10
CA ASP A 48 -37.08 0.69 -39.82
C ASP A 48 -37.35 0.82 -38.31
N LEU A 49 -36.32 0.68 -37.47
CA LEU A 49 -36.52 0.70 -36.02
C LEU A 49 -36.83 2.12 -35.56
N LYS A 50 -37.94 2.28 -34.82
CA LYS A 50 -38.45 3.56 -34.32
C LYS A 50 -39.42 3.32 -33.16
N PRO A 51 -39.77 4.35 -32.36
CA PRO A 51 -40.69 4.19 -31.23
C PRO A 51 -42.05 3.58 -31.59
N ASN A 52 -42.60 3.84 -32.78
CA ASN A 52 -43.87 3.24 -33.23
C ASN A 52 -43.79 1.72 -33.38
N ASN A 53 -42.60 1.18 -33.66
CA ASN A 53 -42.36 -0.25 -33.88
C ASN A 53 -41.91 -0.96 -32.58
N VAL A 54 -42.08 -0.32 -31.43
CA VAL A 54 -41.84 -0.91 -30.11
C VAL A 54 -43.13 -0.85 -29.31
N ILE A 55 -43.71 -2.01 -29.01
CA ILE A 55 -44.92 -2.13 -28.18
C ILE A 55 -44.50 -2.33 -26.72
N LEU A 56 -45.03 -1.50 -25.83
CA LEU A 56 -44.93 -1.67 -24.39
C LEU A 56 -46.10 -2.54 -23.93
N GLN A 57 -45.80 -3.79 -23.58
CA GLN A 57 -46.80 -4.71 -23.02
C GLN A 57 -46.81 -4.61 -21.50
N GLU A 58 -47.94 -4.22 -20.94
CA GLU A 58 -48.18 -4.23 -19.49
C GLU A 58 -48.09 -5.66 -18.93
N MET A 59 -47.35 -5.80 -17.84
CA MET A 59 -47.17 -7.03 -17.08
C MET A 59 -47.65 -6.79 -15.65
N LYS A 60 -48.58 -7.61 -15.19
CA LYS A 60 -48.98 -7.63 -13.78
C LYS A 60 -47.89 -8.31 -12.99
N VAL A 61 -47.41 -7.63 -11.96
CA VAL A 61 -46.43 -8.17 -10.99
C VAL A 61 -47.14 -8.19 -9.64
N GLU A 62 -47.25 -9.37 -9.05
CA GLU A 62 -47.81 -9.50 -7.71
C GLU A 62 -46.84 -8.91 -6.68
N GLU A 63 -47.35 -8.49 -5.51
CA GLU A 63 -46.58 -7.71 -4.52
C GLU A 63 -45.30 -8.40 -4.02
N ASN A 64 -45.23 -9.73 -4.13
CA ASN A 64 -44.08 -10.55 -3.70
C ASN A 64 -43.27 -11.14 -4.87
N ASP A 65 -43.64 -10.87 -6.11
CA ASP A 65 -42.95 -11.43 -7.27
C ASP A 65 -41.77 -10.56 -7.70
N GLU A 66 -40.72 -11.21 -8.19
CA GLU A 66 -39.63 -10.50 -8.84
C GLU A 66 -40.13 -9.81 -10.11
N ALA A 67 -39.70 -8.57 -10.31
CA ALA A 67 -39.99 -7.85 -11.53
C ALA A 67 -39.51 -8.65 -12.75
N PRO A 68 -40.34 -8.84 -13.79
CA PRO A 68 -39.97 -9.64 -14.96
C PRO A 68 -38.67 -9.13 -15.58
N ALA A 69 -37.78 -10.05 -15.97
CA ALA A 69 -36.53 -9.69 -16.60
C ALA A 69 -36.77 -8.83 -17.86
N GLY A 70 -36.03 -7.72 -17.97
CA GLY A 70 -36.17 -6.75 -19.06
C GLY A 70 -37.38 -5.83 -18.95
N SER A 71 -38.20 -5.95 -17.90
CA SER A 71 -39.30 -5.02 -17.64
C SER A 71 -38.79 -3.66 -17.14
N VAL A 72 -39.58 -2.63 -17.43
CA VAL A 72 -39.34 -1.26 -16.99
C VAL A 72 -40.57 -0.81 -16.22
N GLN A 73 -40.34 -0.34 -14.99
CA GLN A 73 -41.40 0.21 -14.16
C GLN A 73 -41.77 1.61 -14.63
N MET A 74 -43.06 1.85 -14.83
CA MET A 74 -43.65 3.09 -15.32
C MET A 74 -44.95 3.36 -14.55
N ARG A 75 -45.00 4.45 -13.77
CA ARG A 75 -46.16 4.84 -12.94
C ARG A 75 -46.67 3.72 -12.00
N GLY A 76 -45.77 2.89 -11.49
CA GLY A 76 -46.10 1.76 -10.61
C GLY A 76 -46.26 0.42 -11.33
N GLU A 77 -46.62 0.44 -12.62
CA GLU A 77 -46.81 -0.76 -13.43
C GLU A 77 -45.54 -1.17 -14.17
N TYR A 78 -45.43 -2.45 -14.54
CA TYR A 78 -44.27 -2.98 -15.27
C TYR A 78 -44.61 -3.20 -16.73
N TYR A 79 -43.72 -2.78 -17.63
CA TYR A 79 -43.87 -2.96 -19.06
C TYR A 79 -42.68 -3.69 -19.66
N VAL A 80 -42.94 -4.63 -20.56
CA VAL A 80 -41.90 -5.31 -21.35
C VAL A 80 -41.95 -4.77 -22.77
N PRO A 81 -40.86 -4.16 -23.28
CA PRO A 81 -40.83 -3.70 -24.66
C PRO A 81 -40.71 -4.88 -25.61
N ARG A 82 -41.50 -4.86 -26.69
CA ARG A 82 -41.47 -5.82 -27.78
C ARG A 82 -41.29 -5.12 -29.10
N VAL A 83 -40.28 -5.53 -29.84
CA VAL A 83 -40.04 -5.02 -31.20
C VAL A 83 -40.99 -5.73 -32.17
N VAL A 84 -41.68 -4.96 -33.00
CA VAL A 84 -42.60 -5.43 -34.02
C VAL A 84 -42.21 -4.89 -35.40
N ASP A 85 -42.83 -5.42 -36.46
CA ASP A 85 -42.67 -4.90 -37.82
C ASP A 85 -41.20 -4.82 -38.29
N PHE A 86 -40.44 -5.89 -38.04
CA PHE A 86 -39.21 -6.16 -38.77
C PHE A 86 -39.51 -6.00 -40.26
N GLY A 87 -38.67 -5.27 -40.99
CA GLY A 87 -38.96 -4.64 -42.30
C GLY A 87 -39.35 -5.53 -43.50
N LEU A 88 -39.98 -6.68 -43.26
CA LEU A 88 -40.63 -7.60 -44.19
C LEU A 88 -41.63 -6.91 -45.11
N ALA A 89 -42.38 -5.90 -44.64
CA ALA A 89 -43.33 -5.16 -45.47
C ALA A 89 -42.65 -4.40 -46.62
N LYS A 90 -41.42 -3.89 -46.41
CA LYS A 90 -40.66 -3.17 -47.44
C LYS A 90 -39.94 -4.10 -48.45
N LEU A 91 -40.07 -5.43 -48.31
CA LEU A 91 -39.67 -6.40 -49.32
C LEU A 91 -40.79 -6.62 -50.35
N ALA A 92 -42.06 -6.51 -49.94
CA ALA A 92 -43.22 -6.78 -50.79
C ALA A 92 -43.49 -5.67 -51.83
N GLU A 93 -43.26 -4.39 -51.49
CA GLU A 93 -43.50 -3.25 -52.41
C GLU A 93 -42.49 -3.14 -53.56
N ARG A 94 -41.47 -4.01 -53.62
CA ARG A 94 -40.43 -4.00 -54.67
C ARG A 94 -40.70 -4.96 -55.83
N GLY A 95 -41.86 -5.61 -55.87
CA GLY A 95 -42.27 -6.51 -56.96
C GLY A 95 -42.84 -5.81 -58.20
N GLY A 96 -42.93 -4.48 -58.25
CA GLY A 96 -43.50 -3.74 -59.38
C GLY A 96 -42.49 -2.79 -60.04
N PRO A 97 -42.42 -2.72 -61.38
CA PRO A 97 -41.60 -1.74 -62.08
C PRO A 97 -42.27 -0.36 -61.96
N SER A 98 -41.81 0.47 -61.04
CA SER A 98 -42.07 1.92 -61.11
C SER A 98 -40.80 2.59 -61.62
N GLU A 99 -40.82 2.88 -62.92
CA GLU A 99 -39.99 3.88 -63.56
C GLU A 99 -40.27 5.27 -62.96
N THR A 100 -39.29 6.16 -63.11
CA THR A 100 -39.29 7.62 -62.89
C THR A 100 -38.96 8.17 -61.49
N GLY A 101 -37.71 8.63 -61.35
CA GLY A 101 -37.42 9.99 -60.92
C GLY A 101 -37.28 10.31 -59.43
N THR A 102 -37.97 9.61 -58.53
CA THR A 102 -37.92 9.94 -57.10
C THR A 102 -37.84 8.66 -56.30
N ARG A 103 -36.67 8.34 -55.72
CA ARG A 103 -36.58 7.30 -54.68
C ARG A 103 -37.53 7.73 -53.56
N GLN A 104 -38.73 7.17 -53.54
CA GLN A 104 -39.68 7.38 -52.47
C GLN A 104 -38.98 7.01 -51.17
N ILE A 105 -38.74 8.00 -50.31
CA ILE A 105 -38.07 7.81 -49.03
C ILE A 105 -39.04 7.01 -48.17
N LEU A 106 -38.93 5.69 -48.25
CA LEU A 106 -39.82 4.78 -47.56
C LEU A 106 -39.26 4.57 -46.15
N GLY A 107 -39.79 5.29 -45.17
CA GLY A 107 -39.41 5.21 -43.75
C GLY A 107 -39.66 6.51 -42.99
N THR A 108 -39.30 6.53 -41.70
CA THR A 108 -39.30 7.76 -40.89
C THR A 108 -37.87 8.30 -40.82
N PRO A 109 -37.54 9.37 -41.58
CA PRO A 109 -36.16 9.84 -41.75
C PRO A 109 -35.38 10.11 -40.47
N LYS A 110 -36.08 10.51 -39.40
CA LYS A 110 -35.51 10.83 -38.10
C LYS A 110 -34.66 9.70 -37.50
N TYR A 111 -35.02 8.43 -37.76
CA TYR A 111 -34.33 7.25 -37.18
C TYR A 111 -33.45 6.52 -38.21
N MET A 112 -33.45 6.97 -39.47
CA MET A 112 -32.72 6.33 -40.55
C MET A 112 -31.22 6.59 -40.42
N ALA A 113 -30.41 5.53 -40.47
CA ALA A 113 -28.96 5.67 -40.41
C ALA A 113 -28.41 6.33 -41.70
N PRO A 114 -27.35 7.14 -41.62
CA PRO A 114 -26.78 7.86 -42.77
C PRO A 114 -26.50 6.97 -43.98
N GLU A 115 -25.97 5.77 -43.75
CA GLU A 115 -25.68 4.80 -44.80
C GLU A 115 -26.93 4.22 -45.45
N GLN A 116 -28.08 4.15 -44.75
CA GLN A 116 -29.34 3.71 -45.35
C GLN A 116 -29.90 4.73 -46.35
N ALA A 117 -29.55 6.01 -46.18
CA ALA A 117 -29.92 7.09 -47.11
C ALA A 117 -29.00 7.13 -48.35
N GLN A 118 -27.74 6.68 -48.20
CA GLN A 118 -26.71 6.80 -49.24
C GLN A 118 -26.46 5.51 -50.04
N ALA A 119 -26.54 4.34 -49.40
CA ALA A 119 -26.08 3.07 -49.95
C ALA A 119 -27.20 2.24 -50.62
N ARG A 120 -26.80 1.19 -51.35
CA ARG A 120 -27.72 0.13 -51.79
C ARG A 120 -28.04 -0.76 -50.59
N ARG A 121 -29.26 -1.34 -50.53
CA ARG A 121 -29.73 -2.10 -49.35
C ARG A 121 -28.84 -3.29 -48.97
N GLU A 122 -28.08 -3.82 -49.91
CA GLU A 122 -27.17 -4.98 -49.74
C GLU A 122 -25.98 -4.64 -48.84
N ASP A 123 -25.61 -3.36 -48.72
CA ASP A 123 -24.46 -2.91 -47.92
C ASP A 123 -24.85 -2.53 -46.47
N ILE A 124 -26.15 -2.64 -46.12
CA ILE A 124 -26.68 -2.24 -44.81
C ILE A 124 -26.63 -3.43 -43.85
N GLY A 125 -25.79 -3.33 -42.81
CA GLY A 125 -25.63 -4.34 -41.76
C GLY A 125 -26.24 -3.97 -40.38
N PRO A 126 -25.97 -4.78 -39.34
CA PRO A 126 -26.40 -4.55 -37.96
C PRO A 126 -26.17 -3.13 -37.37
N PRO A 127 -25.06 -2.42 -37.68
CA PRO A 127 -24.83 -1.08 -37.16
C PRO A 127 -25.89 -0.02 -37.56
N ALA A 128 -26.72 -0.29 -38.56
CA ALA A 128 -27.84 0.57 -38.92
C ALA A 128 -28.97 0.54 -37.86
N ASP A 129 -29.29 -0.65 -37.34
CA ASP A 129 -30.28 -0.78 -36.25
C ASP A 129 -29.71 -0.23 -34.93
N VAL A 130 -28.40 -0.36 -34.70
CA VAL A 130 -27.70 0.28 -33.56
C VAL A 130 -27.84 1.80 -33.61
N TYR A 131 -27.71 2.40 -34.78
CA TYR A 131 -27.93 3.84 -34.95
C TYR A 131 -29.36 4.24 -34.58
N ALA A 132 -30.36 3.51 -35.08
CA ALA A 132 -31.75 3.75 -34.76
C ALA A 132 -32.03 3.61 -33.25
N LEU A 133 -31.45 2.61 -32.57
CA LEU A 133 -31.48 2.48 -31.11
C LEU A 133 -30.85 3.70 -30.41
N GLY A 134 -29.75 4.22 -30.94
CA GLY A 134 -29.09 5.43 -30.47
C GLY A 134 -29.99 6.68 -30.57
N VAL A 135 -30.72 6.82 -31.68
CA VAL A 135 -31.70 7.90 -31.88
C VAL A 135 -32.88 7.76 -30.91
N VAL A 136 -33.39 6.55 -30.69
CA VAL A 136 -34.43 6.29 -29.68
C VAL A 136 -33.93 6.66 -28.28
N LEU A 137 -32.70 6.26 -27.93
CA LEU A 137 -32.09 6.64 -26.65
C LEU A 137 -31.98 8.16 -26.50
N TYR A 138 -31.54 8.85 -27.56
CA TYR A 138 -31.44 10.31 -27.60
C TYR A 138 -32.79 10.96 -27.27
N GLU A 139 -33.83 10.55 -27.98
CA GLU A 139 -35.17 11.11 -27.82
C GLU A 139 -35.73 10.86 -26.42
N LEU A 140 -35.53 9.67 -25.86
CA LEU A 140 -35.94 9.35 -24.50
C LEU A 140 -35.26 10.27 -23.47
N VAL A 141 -33.96 10.52 -23.61
CA VAL A 141 -33.22 11.30 -22.61
C VAL A 141 -33.34 12.82 -22.79
N ALA A 142 -33.50 13.29 -24.03
CA ALA A 142 -33.52 14.70 -24.38
C ALA A 142 -34.94 15.25 -24.63
N GLY A 143 -35.95 14.38 -24.79
CA GLY A 143 -37.35 14.74 -25.04
C GLY A 143 -37.66 15.18 -26.47
N ARG A 144 -36.69 15.10 -27.39
CA ARG A 144 -36.87 15.36 -28.82
C ARG A 144 -35.81 14.61 -29.63
N ALA A 145 -36.10 14.35 -30.90
CA ALA A 145 -35.17 13.74 -31.83
C ALA A 145 -33.87 14.58 -32.02
N PRO A 146 -32.73 13.94 -32.37
CA PRO A 146 -31.44 14.62 -32.54
C PRO A 146 -31.38 15.55 -33.75
N TYR A 147 -32.23 15.30 -34.75
CA TYR A 147 -32.34 16.07 -35.97
C TYR A 147 -33.80 16.51 -36.13
N ASP A 148 -33.98 17.79 -36.42
CA ASP A 148 -35.28 18.39 -36.66
C ASP A 148 -35.16 19.36 -37.85
N GLY A 149 -36.12 19.29 -38.76
CA GLY A 149 -36.04 19.98 -40.04
C GLY A 149 -37.41 20.15 -40.66
N ALA A 150 -37.55 21.20 -41.49
CA ALA A 150 -38.81 21.52 -42.15
C ALA A 150 -39.25 20.49 -43.20
N SER A 151 -38.35 19.57 -43.59
CA SER A 151 -38.65 18.47 -44.50
C SER A 151 -37.85 17.21 -44.17
N ASP A 152 -38.37 16.08 -44.62
CA ASP A 152 -37.71 14.77 -44.51
C ASP A 152 -36.30 14.75 -45.14
N VAL A 153 -36.13 15.45 -46.26
CA VAL A 153 -34.85 15.58 -46.96
C VAL A 153 -33.84 16.35 -46.09
N GLU A 154 -34.28 17.39 -45.41
CA GLU A 154 -33.44 18.19 -44.53
C GLU A 154 -32.98 17.39 -43.30
N VAL A 155 -33.88 16.59 -42.70
CA VAL A 155 -33.54 15.68 -41.59
C VAL A 155 -32.50 14.65 -42.03
N LEU A 156 -32.64 14.04 -43.21
CA LEU A 156 -31.64 13.12 -43.76
C LEU A 156 -30.30 13.81 -44.00
N ARG A 157 -30.31 15.03 -44.54
CA ARG A 157 -29.10 15.81 -44.79
C ARG A 157 -28.35 16.07 -43.49
N GLN A 158 -29.04 16.48 -42.42
CA GLN A 158 -28.44 16.70 -41.10
C GLN A 158 -27.86 15.41 -40.49
N SER A 159 -28.59 14.29 -40.62
CA SER A 159 -28.13 12.96 -40.21
C SER A 159 -26.82 12.57 -40.93
N VAL A 160 -26.79 12.75 -42.25
CA VAL A 160 -25.60 12.51 -43.09
C VAL A 160 -24.43 13.40 -42.72
N GLU A 161 -24.67 14.67 -42.38
CA GLU A 161 -23.62 15.60 -41.97
C GLU A 161 -23.10 15.34 -40.56
N GLY A 162 -23.85 14.61 -39.72
CA GLY A 162 -23.46 14.28 -38.35
C GLY A 162 -23.57 15.46 -37.38
N ARG A 163 -24.43 16.45 -37.66
CA ARG A 163 -24.58 17.67 -36.86
C ARG A 163 -25.60 17.54 -35.72
N ALA A 164 -25.60 16.41 -35.01
CA ALA A 164 -26.51 16.22 -33.88
C ALA A 164 -26.13 17.17 -32.73
N THR A 165 -27.12 17.82 -32.13
CA THR A 165 -26.89 18.59 -30.90
C THR A 165 -26.55 17.62 -29.77
N HIS A 166 -25.52 17.89 -28.98
CA HIS A 166 -25.22 17.08 -27.81
C HIS A 166 -26.42 17.01 -26.83
N PRO A 167 -26.85 15.81 -26.38
CA PRO A 167 -27.97 15.67 -25.44
C PRO A 167 -27.83 16.53 -24.18
N ARG A 168 -26.61 16.74 -23.68
CA ARG A 168 -26.36 17.56 -22.47
C ARG A 168 -26.59 19.05 -22.66
N HIS A 169 -26.64 19.55 -23.90
CA HIS A 169 -27.09 20.93 -24.15
C HIS A 169 -28.59 21.08 -23.91
N LEU A 170 -29.37 20.00 -24.06
CA LEU A 170 -30.82 19.98 -23.82
C LEU A 170 -31.14 19.57 -22.38
N ARG A 171 -30.32 18.68 -21.83
CA ARG A 171 -30.46 18.15 -20.48
C ARG A 171 -29.12 18.20 -19.72
N PRO A 172 -28.78 19.33 -19.07
CA PRO A 172 -27.48 19.51 -18.41
C PRO A 172 -27.17 18.49 -17.30
N ASP A 173 -28.20 17.95 -16.64
CA ASP A 173 -28.13 16.90 -15.61
C ASP A 173 -27.85 15.49 -16.16
N LEU A 174 -27.89 15.30 -17.49
CA LEU A 174 -27.64 13.99 -18.10
C LEU A 174 -26.21 13.51 -17.79
N PRO A 175 -26.03 12.27 -17.26
CA PRO A 175 -24.71 11.71 -16.99
C PRO A 175 -23.86 11.61 -18.26
N ARG A 176 -22.59 12.04 -18.14
CA ARG A 176 -21.61 12.00 -19.25
C ARG A 176 -21.44 10.62 -19.86
N ASP A 177 -21.53 9.58 -19.04
CA ASP A 177 -21.34 8.20 -19.48
C ASP A 177 -22.50 7.76 -20.41
N LEU A 178 -23.73 8.22 -20.16
CA LEU A 178 -24.89 7.94 -21.00
C LEU A 178 -24.91 8.79 -22.28
N GLU A 179 -24.50 10.05 -22.20
CA GLU A 179 -24.29 10.90 -23.38
C GLU A 179 -23.30 10.25 -24.36
N ALA A 180 -22.16 9.77 -23.84
CA ALA A 180 -21.14 9.11 -24.66
C ALA A 180 -21.69 7.85 -25.33
N ILE A 181 -22.47 7.02 -24.62
CA ILE A 181 -23.12 5.84 -25.20
C ILE A 181 -24.04 6.23 -26.37
N CYS A 182 -24.87 7.26 -26.15
CA CYS A 182 -25.81 7.75 -27.17
C CYS A 182 -25.09 8.25 -28.43
N LEU A 183 -24.08 9.11 -28.27
CA LEU A 183 -23.31 9.64 -29.40
C LEU A 183 -22.50 8.57 -30.13
N LYS A 184 -21.96 7.60 -29.39
CA LYS A 184 -21.27 6.45 -30.00
C LYS A 184 -22.22 5.62 -30.84
N ALA A 185 -23.43 5.33 -30.34
CA ALA A 185 -24.43 4.59 -31.12
C ALA A 185 -24.85 5.36 -32.39
N MET A 186 -24.94 6.69 -32.32
CA MET A 186 -25.29 7.58 -33.43
C MET A 186 -24.10 8.06 -34.27
N ALA A 187 -22.91 7.48 -34.12
CA ALA A 187 -21.74 7.95 -34.87
C ALA A 187 -21.99 7.88 -36.38
N ARG A 188 -21.53 8.87 -37.16
CA ARG A 188 -21.80 8.90 -38.61
C ARG A 188 -21.25 7.66 -39.31
N ASN A 189 -19.99 7.31 -39.05
CA ASN A 189 -19.37 6.12 -39.62
C ASN A 189 -19.79 4.87 -38.85
N THR A 190 -20.10 3.80 -39.58
CA THR A 190 -20.49 2.51 -39.00
C THR A 190 -19.40 1.91 -38.12
N GLY A 191 -18.12 2.12 -38.46
CA GLY A 191 -16.97 1.62 -37.69
C GLY A 191 -16.76 2.30 -36.33
N ASP A 192 -17.30 3.51 -36.14
CA ASP A 192 -17.22 4.24 -34.87
C ASP A 192 -18.36 3.85 -33.90
N ARG A 193 -19.38 3.13 -34.39
CA ARG A 193 -20.52 2.64 -33.62
C ARG A 193 -20.21 1.36 -32.86
N TYR A 194 -21.15 0.94 -32.03
CA TYR A 194 -21.17 -0.45 -31.58
C TYR A 194 -21.38 -1.38 -32.77
N ARG A 195 -20.60 -2.47 -32.80
CA ARG A 195 -20.62 -3.43 -33.91
C ARG A 195 -21.93 -4.23 -33.93
N THR A 196 -22.50 -4.50 -32.76
CA THR A 196 -23.72 -5.29 -32.59
C THR A 196 -24.70 -4.59 -31.63
N ALA A 197 -25.97 -5.01 -31.65
CA ALA A 197 -26.97 -4.47 -30.72
C ALA A 197 -26.68 -4.89 -29.27
N ILE A 198 -26.15 -6.10 -29.05
CA ILE A 198 -25.76 -6.54 -27.71
C ILE A 198 -24.59 -5.73 -27.14
N ASP A 199 -23.64 -5.29 -27.96
CA ASP A 199 -22.54 -4.41 -27.50
C ASP A 199 -23.09 -3.09 -26.92
N LEU A 200 -24.15 -2.54 -27.52
CA LEU A 200 -24.85 -1.36 -27.00
C LEU A 200 -25.61 -1.69 -25.70
N ALA A 201 -26.34 -2.82 -25.67
CA ALA A 201 -27.08 -3.26 -24.48
C ALA A 201 -26.15 -3.44 -23.28
N ASP A 202 -24.99 -4.07 -23.49
CA ASP A 202 -23.99 -4.29 -22.46
C ASP A 202 -23.39 -2.99 -21.94
N ASP A 203 -23.15 -2.00 -22.78
CA ASP A 203 -22.64 -0.71 -22.31
C ASP A 203 -23.70 0.07 -21.52
N LEU A 204 -24.97 -0.03 -21.90
CA LEU A 204 -26.09 0.50 -21.12
C LEU A 204 -26.23 -0.20 -19.76
N ARG A 205 -26.03 -1.52 -19.69
CA ARG A 205 -26.00 -2.26 -18.41
C ARG A 205 -24.81 -1.85 -17.55
N ARG A 206 -23.62 -1.67 -18.13
CA ARG A 206 -22.45 -1.12 -17.42
C ARG A 206 -22.78 0.23 -16.81
N PHE A 207 -23.42 1.12 -17.55
CA PHE A 207 -23.90 2.40 -17.05
C PHE A 207 -24.89 2.23 -15.87
N LEU A 208 -25.89 1.36 -16.00
CA LEU A 208 -26.88 1.09 -14.96
C LEU A 208 -26.25 0.56 -13.66
N ASP A 209 -25.20 -0.25 -13.78
CA ASP A 209 -24.46 -0.83 -12.66
C ASP A 209 -23.36 0.09 -12.08
N GLY A 210 -23.20 1.29 -12.65
CA GLY A 210 -22.14 2.23 -12.28
C GLY A 210 -20.72 1.76 -12.65
N ARG A 211 -20.59 0.81 -13.57
CA ARG A 211 -19.31 0.33 -14.11
C ARG A 211 -18.81 1.29 -15.20
N PRO A 212 -17.48 1.36 -15.45
CA PRO A 212 -16.94 2.13 -16.57
C PRO A 212 -17.50 1.67 -17.92
N THR A 213 -17.96 2.62 -18.73
CA THR A 213 -18.52 2.35 -20.05
C THR A 213 -17.43 2.26 -21.13
N VAL A 214 -17.71 1.54 -22.21
CA VAL A 214 -16.84 1.41 -23.40
C VAL A 214 -16.84 2.71 -24.19
N ALA A 215 -17.97 3.43 -24.26
CA ALA A 215 -18.04 4.74 -24.89
C ALA A 215 -17.18 5.80 -24.19
N ARG A 216 -16.93 5.65 -22.89
CA ARG A 216 -16.09 6.54 -22.11
C ARG A 216 -15.18 5.75 -21.16
N PRO A 217 -14.04 5.23 -21.66
CA PRO A 217 -13.04 4.65 -20.78
C PRO A 217 -12.52 5.75 -19.85
N LEU A 218 -12.95 5.74 -18.58
CA LEU A 218 -12.48 6.68 -17.57
C LEU A 218 -10.95 6.62 -17.49
N ALA A 219 -10.30 7.78 -17.49
CA ALA A 219 -8.91 7.91 -17.06
C ALA A 219 -8.76 7.31 -15.65
N TRP A 220 -7.64 6.63 -15.40
CA TRP A 220 -7.36 5.80 -14.22
C TRP A 220 -7.67 6.47 -12.87
N SER A 221 -7.52 7.78 -12.75
CA SER A 221 -7.81 8.55 -11.54
C SER A 221 -9.29 8.54 -11.14
N GLY A 222 -10.23 8.53 -12.10
CA GLY A 222 -11.66 8.42 -11.83
C GLY A 222 -12.10 7.01 -11.41
N ARG A 223 -11.35 5.99 -11.84
CA ARG A 223 -11.61 4.57 -11.53
C ARG A 223 -11.26 4.26 -10.06
N ALA A 224 -10.16 4.83 -9.55
CA ALA A 224 -9.76 4.69 -8.15
C ALA A 224 -10.82 5.26 -7.19
N VAL A 225 -11.31 6.48 -7.41
CA VAL A 225 -12.28 7.14 -6.52
C VAL A 225 -13.62 6.40 -6.47
N ARG A 226 -14.14 5.90 -7.61
CA ARG A 226 -15.37 5.10 -7.63
C ARG A 226 -15.21 3.72 -7.00
N TRP A 227 -14.04 3.09 -7.14
CA TRP A 227 -13.72 1.82 -6.50
C TRP A 227 -13.56 1.98 -4.97
N LEU A 228 -12.86 3.03 -4.53
CA LEU A 228 -12.71 3.43 -3.12
C LEU A 228 -14.08 3.64 -2.44
N ARG A 229 -15.05 4.25 -3.15
CA ARG A 229 -16.41 4.47 -2.63
C ARG A 229 -17.29 3.21 -2.61
N ARG A 230 -16.99 2.19 -3.41
CA ARG A 230 -17.77 0.94 -3.50
C ARG A 230 -17.26 -0.13 -2.53
N ASN A 231 -15.98 -0.07 -2.18
CA ASN A 231 -15.29 -1.06 -1.34
C ASN A 231 -14.78 -0.42 -0.03
N ASP A 232 -15.64 0.32 0.66
CA ASP A 232 -15.34 1.01 1.92
C ASP A 232 -14.68 0.11 2.97
N GLN A 233 -15.11 -1.15 3.08
CA GLN A 233 -14.52 -2.14 3.99
C GLN A 233 -13.07 -2.51 3.66
N ILE A 234 -12.75 -2.75 2.38
CA ILE A 234 -11.38 -3.10 1.96
C ILE A 234 -10.44 -1.92 2.21
N VAL A 235 -10.91 -0.70 1.97
CA VAL A 235 -10.16 0.53 2.21
C VAL A 235 -9.92 0.72 3.71
N ALA A 236 -10.93 0.49 4.56
CA ALA A 236 -10.78 0.54 6.00
C ALA A 236 -9.74 -0.47 6.51
N ILE A 237 -9.76 -1.72 6.02
CA ILE A 237 -8.77 -2.75 6.37
C ILE A 237 -7.36 -2.32 5.94
N ALA A 238 -7.20 -1.79 4.72
CA ALA A 238 -5.91 -1.33 4.22
C ALA A 238 -5.35 -0.17 5.06
N VAL A 239 -6.20 0.80 5.42
CA VAL A 239 -5.80 1.92 6.30
C VAL A 239 -5.40 1.42 7.68
N LEU A 240 -6.17 0.51 8.28
CA LEU A 240 -5.83 -0.10 9.56
C LEU A 240 -4.51 -0.88 9.50
N ALA A 241 -4.25 -1.60 8.41
CA ALA A 241 -2.99 -2.31 8.21
C ALA A 241 -1.80 -1.35 8.11
N VAL A 242 -1.94 -0.23 7.40
CA VAL A 242 -0.90 0.81 7.31
C VAL A 242 -0.66 1.47 8.67
N ILE A 243 -1.71 1.75 9.44
CA ILE A 243 -1.58 2.31 10.80
C ILE A 243 -0.86 1.31 11.70
N ALA A 244 -1.25 0.03 11.68
CA ALA A 244 -0.61 -1.00 12.49
C ALA A 244 0.88 -1.18 12.13
N LEU A 245 1.21 -1.17 10.83
CA LEU A 245 2.60 -1.22 10.36
C LEU A 245 3.38 0.02 10.82
N SER A 246 2.78 1.20 10.75
CA SER A 246 3.43 2.45 11.20
C SER A 246 3.70 2.44 12.71
N VAL A 247 2.76 1.97 13.51
CA VAL A 247 2.91 1.85 14.98
C VAL A 247 4.00 0.84 15.34
N THR A 248 4.05 -0.30 14.65
CA THR A 248 5.12 -1.30 14.89
C THR A 248 6.50 -0.79 14.49
N LEU A 249 6.62 -0.10 13.35
CA LEU A 249 7.87 0.55 12.93
C LEU A 249 8.32 1.63 13.92
N LEU A 250 7.41 2.49 14.38
CA LEU A 250 7.71 3.49 15.41
C LEU A 250 8.12 2.85 16.74
N GLY A 251 7.45 1.77 17.15
CA GLY A 251 7.76 1.05 18.38
C GLY A 251 9.13 0.37 18.34
N THR A 252 9.48 -0.26 17.22
CA THR A 252 10.80 -0.88 17.02
C THR A 252 11.91 0.17 16.96
N TRP A 253 11.68 1.29 16.27
CA TRP A 253 12.59 2.44 16.25
C TRP A 253 12.86 3.00 17.64
N ASN A 254 11.81 3.28 18.42
CA ASN A 254 11.93 3.81 19.79
C ASN A 254 12.66 2.81 20.73
N SER A 255 12.38 1.51 20.57
CA SER A 255 13.04 0.45 21.34
C SER A 255 14.53 0.34 20.99
N TRP A 256 14.89 0.46 19.71
CA TRP A 256 16.27 0.48 19.25
C TRP A 256 17.01 1.72 19.79
N GLN A 257 16.37 2.89 19.72
CA GLN A 257 16.94 4.15 20.21
C GLN A 257 17.23 4.12 21.71
N THR A 258 16.29 3.60 22.51
CA THR A 258 16.48 3.47 23.96
C THR A 258 17.56 2.45 24.33
N ARG A 259 17.74 1.38 23.54
CA ARG A 259 18.85 0.42 23.74
C ARG A 259 20.21 1.05 23.47
N ASN A 260 20.36 1.77 22.36
CA ASN A 260 21.63 2.42 22.03
C ASN A 260 22.05 3.43 23.11
N LEU A 261 21.10 4.24 23.61
CA LEU A 261 21.40 5.18 24.69
C LEU A 261 21.81 4.49 25.99
N ARG A 262 21.23 3.31 26.28
CA ARG A 262 21.61 2.49 27.44
C ARG A 262 23.00 1.90 27.27
N ASP A 263 23.33 1.43 26.07
CA ASP A 263 24.63 0.85 25.77
C ASP A 263 25.75 1.90 25.84
N ASP A 264 25.51 3.11 25.31
CA ASP A 264 26.46 4.22 25.42
C ASP A 264 26.68 4.64 26.88
N ARG A 265 25.61 4.71 27.68
CA ARG A 265 25.71 4.99 29.11
C ARG A 265 26.47 3.91 29.86
N ASN A 266 26.21 2.63 29.56
CA ASN A 266 26.88 1.51 30.22
C ASN A 266 28.37 1.46 29.85
N LYS A 267 28.72 1.74 28.59
CA LYS A 267 30.12 1.89 28.15
C LYS A 267 30.80 3.04 28.90
N ALA A 268 30.16 4.21 28.98
CA ALA A 268 30.72 5.36 29.70
C ALA A 268 30.95 5.06 31.20
N LEU A 269 30.04 4.32 31.85
CA LEU A 269 30.20 3.88 33.23
C LEU A 269 31.33 2.86 33.39
N SER A 270 31.46 1.91 32.46
CA SER A 270 32.56 0.94 32.47
C SER A 270 33.90 1.63 32.27
N ASP A 271 34.00 2.52 31.29
CA ASP A 271 35.21 3.30 31.01
C ASP A 271 35.60 4.16 32.23
N GLN A 272 34.62 4.75 32.91
CA GLN A 272 34.86 5.52 34.13
C GLN A 272 35.37 4.62 35.27
N ALA A 273 34.79 3.42 35.44
CA ALA A 273 35.24 2.46 36.44
C ALA A 273 36.68 1.98 36.18
N ASP A 274 37.03 1.72 34.92
CA ASP A 274 38.38 1.26 34.55
C ASP A 274 39.42 2.37 34.69
N ARG A 275 39.08 3.63 34.37
CA ARG A 275 39.95 4.79 34.65
C ARG A 275 40.19 4.96 36.15
N ASN A 276 39.12 4.91 36.95
CA ASN A 276 39.23 5.02 38.40
C ASN A 276 40.12 3.91 38.98
N ARG A 277 39.98 2.66 38.50
CA ARG A 277 40.85 1.55 38.90
C ARG A 277 42.31 1.78 38.49
N ALA A 278 42.55 2.24 37.26
CA ALA A 278 43.90 2.52 36.78
C ALA A 278 44.57 3.64 37.58
N ASP A 279 43.83 4.70 37.92
CA ASP A 279 44.34 5.81 38.73
C ASP A 279 44.65 5.36 40.16
N GLN A 280 43.77 4.56 40.78
CA GLN A 280 44.02 3.96 42.11
C GLN A 280 45.25 3.05 42.09
N GLN A 281 45.44 2.25 41.04
CA GLN A 281 46.62 1.39 40.91
C GLN A 281 47.92 2.19 40.78
N ARG A 282 47.89 3.31 40.04
CA ARG A 282 49.04 4.21 39.90
C ARG A 282 49.39 4.86 41.23
N GLU A 283 48.38 5.33 41.97
CA GLU A 283 48.56 5.94 43.28
C GLU A 283 49.11 4.95 44.30
N TYR A 284 48.57 3.72 44.33
CA TYR A 284 49.10 2.62 45.14
C TYR A 284 50.58 2.34 44.83
N THR A 285 50.91 2.13 43.54
CA THR A 285 52.28 1.84 43.10
C THR A 285 53.25 2.96 43.47
N ARG A 286 52.79 4.22 43.37
CA ARG A 286 53.57 5.39 43.78
C ARG A 286 53.88 5.34 45.28
N HIS A 287 52.89 5.12 46.13
CA HIS A 287 53.10 5.06 47.58
C HIS A 287 53.98 3.87 48.01
N VAL A 288 53.82 2.71 47.39
CA VAL A 288 54.69 1.54 47.66
C VAL A 288 56.15 1.85 47.28
N ARG A 289 56.36 2.51 46.14
CA ARG A 289 57.69 2.95 45.70
C ARG A 289 58.29 3.99 46.65
N ASP A 290 57.50 4.97 47.08
CA ASP A 290 57.93 6.01 48.01
C ASP A 290 58.31 5.38 49.37
N ALA A 291 57.57 4.36 49.83
CA ALA A 291 57.91 3.60 51.02
C ALA A 291 59.26 2.86 50.90
N TYR A 292 59.51 2.21 49.75
CA TYR A 292 60.80 1.54 49.49
C TYR A 292 61.98 2.52 49.55
N TYR A 293 61.85 3.68 48.91
CA TYR A 293 62.92 4.68 48.93
C TYR A 293 63.13 5.31 50.31
N ALA A 294 62.05 5.59 51.05
CA ALA A 294 62.13 6.09 52.43
C ALA A 294 62.85 5.09 53.35
N TRP A 295 62.50 3.80 53.26
CA TRP A 295 63.17 2.74 54.01
C TRP A 295 64.65 2.61 53.63
N ARG A 296 64.97 2.64 52.33
CA ARG A 296 66.36 2.55 51.84
C ARG A 296 67.21 3.73 52.32
N GLY A 297 66.61 4.92 52.45
CA GLY A 297 67.24 6.12 52.99
C GLY A 297 67.35 6.17 54.52
N GLY A 298 66.86 5.14 55.24
CA GLY A 298 66.91 5.06 56.70
C GLY A 298 65.76 5.80 57.43
N ASN A 299 64.78 6.33 56.71
CA ASN A 299 63.60 6.99 57.29
C ASN A 299 62.44 6.00 57.44
N ASN A 300 62.46 5.21 58.52
CA ASN A 300 61.43 4.21 58.80
C ASN A 300 60.05 4.83 59.09
N GLY A 301 59.99 6.02 59.68
CA GLY A 301 58.72 6.73 59.91
C GLY A 301 58.03 7.11 58.60
N GLY A 302 58.78 7.74 57.67
CA GLY A 302 58.26 8.07 56.35
C GLY A 302 57.89 6.85 55.51
N ALA A 303 58.59 5.72 55.68
CA ALA A 303 58.24 4.46 55.04
C ALA A 303 56.91 3.89 55.57
N ALA A 304 56.67 3.97 56.88
CA ALA A 304 55.41 3.55 57.50
C ALA A 304 54.22 4.41 57.01
N ASP A 305 54.39 5.74 56.98
CA ASP A 305 53.36 6.67 56.53
C ASP A 305 52.99 6.46 55.05
N ALA A 306 53.98 6.17 54.21
CA ALA A 306 53.78 5.86 52.80
C ALA A 306 53.06 4.51 52.60
N LEU A 307 53.35 3.48 53.41
CA LEU A 307 52.65 2.20 53.39
C LEU A 307 51.19 2.31 53.84
N ASP A 308 50.91 3.15 54.83
CA ASP A 308 49.55 3.45 55.27
C ASP A 308 48.76 4.22 54.20
N SER A 309 49.45 5.11 53.47
CA SER A 309 48.86 5.84 52.34
C SER A 309 48.55 4.90 51.16
N ALA A 310 49.46 3.96 50.85
CA ALA A 310 49.22 2.89 49.89
C ALA A 310 47.99 2.05 50.29
N ARG A 311 47.86 1.69 51.56
CA ARG A 311 46.73 0.91 52.07
C ARG A 311 45.40 1.66 51.92
N ARG A 312 45.39 2.97 52.19
CA ARG A 312 44.20 3.82 51.99
C ARG A 312 43.81 3.89 50.51
N ALA A 313 44.78 4.12 49.62
CA ALA A 313 44.56 4.15 48.17
C ALA A 313 44.05 2.81 47.62
N ALA A 314 44.47 1.68 48.23
CA ALA A 314 44.03 0.34 47.84
C ALA A 314 42.71 -0.13 48.47
N SER A 315 42.11 0.62 49.41
CA SER A 315 40.91 0.18 50.15
C SER A 315 39.68 -0.14 49.28
N THR A 316 39.64 0.37 48.05
CA THR A 316 38.58 0.15 47.05
C THR A 316 38.92 -0.92 46.00
N LEU A 317 40.19 -1.36 45.93
CA LEU A 317 40.63 -2.46 45.10
C LEU A 317 40.32 -3.76 45.86
N VAL A 318 39.32 -4.51 45.40
CA VAL A 318 38.97 -5.80 45.98
C VAL A 318 40.08 -6.81 45.64
N GLU A 319 40.68 -7.37 46.70
CA GLU A 319 41.72 -8.41 46.80
C GLU A 319 43.22 -7.97 46.81
N PRO A 320 44.06 -8.65 47.62
CA PRO A 320 44.74 -8.04 48.77
C PRO A 320 46.21 -7.66 48.53
N THR A 321 46.74 -6.89 49.49
CA THR A 321 48.14 -6.46 49.67
C THR A 321 49.15 -7.34 48.95
N ASP A 322 49.69 -6.79 47.86
CA ASP A 322 50.80 -7.34 47.09
C ASP A 322 51.96 -7.75 48.01
N PHE A 323 52.68 -8.81 47.62
CA PHE A 323 53.90 -9.27 48.30
C PHE A 323 54.83 -8.10 48.64
N THR A 324 54.95 -7.13 47.74
CA THR A 324 55.74 -5.92 47.92
C THR A 324 55.35 -5.12 49.17
N HIS A 325 54.04 -4.96 49.42
CA HIS A 325 53.52 -4.22 50.56
C HIS A 325 53.73 -4.97 51.88
N ASP A 326 53.45 -6.28 51.91
CA ASP A 326 53.69 -7.10 53.11
C ASP A 326 55.20 -7.19 53.43
N TYR A 327 56.03 -7.38 52.41
CA TYR A 327 57.49 -7.41 52.53
C TYR A 327 58.05 -6.11 53.10
N LEU A 328 57.65 -4.96 52.54
CA LEU A 328 58.08 -3.65 53.05
C LEU A 328 57.52 -3.37 54.45
N SER A 329 56.28 -3.75 54.72
CA SER A 329 55.68 -3.61 56.06
C SER A 329 56.47 -4.39 57.11
N ARG A 330 56.96 -5.59 56.77
CA ARG A 330 57.84 -6.37 57.66
C ARG A 330 59.21 -5.72 57.81
N LEU A 331 59.81 -5.22 56.73
CA LEU A 331 61.11 -4.55 56.77
C LEU A 331 61.11 -3.26 57.60
N VAL A 332 60.03 -2.49 57.57
CA VAL A 332 59.88 -1.26 58.36
C VAL A 332 59.65 -1.56 59.84
N LYS A 333 58.94 -2.65 60.16
CA LYS A 333 58.66 -3.07 61.54
C LYS A 333 59.76 -3.91 62.20
N SER A 334 60.68 -4.47 61.42
CA SER A 334 61.74 -5.33 61.95
C SER A 334 62.87 -4.49 62.53
N ASP A 335 63.16 -4.67 63.82
CA ASP A 335 64.43 -4.25 64.40
C ASP A 335 65.54 -4.93 63.60
N ARG A 336 66.43 -4.12 63.00
CA ARG A 336 67.59 -4.67 62.29
C ARG A 336 68.44 -5.43 63.29
N LEU A 337 68.44 -6.75 63.20
CA LEU A 337 69.42 -7.58 63.89
C LEU A 337 70.76 -7.38 63.18
N LEU A 338 71.56 -6.44 63.65
CA LEU A 338 72.94 -6.30 63.21
C LEU A 338 73.74 -7.42 63.89
N ILE A 339 74.16 -8.41 63.12
CA ILE A 339 75.07 -9.45 63.60
C ILE A 339 76.48 -9.02 63.24
N GLU A 340 77.26 -8.59 64.22
CA GLU A 340 78.69 -8.35 64.03
C GLU A 340 79.41 -9.69 63.91
N CYS A 341 80.04 -9.90 62.75
CA CYS A 341 80.86 -11.08 62.49
C CYS A 341 82.28 -10.84 63.02
N PRO A 342 82.81 -11.66 63.93
CA PRO A 342 84.12 -11.43 64.54
C PRO A 342 85.32 -11.70 63.60
N ALA A 343 85.11 -12.28 62.41
CA ALA A 343 86.19 -12.66 61.49
C ALA A 343 85.87 -12.25 60.05
N GLY A 344 86.80 -11.55 59.39
CA GLY A 344 86.90 -11.38 57.93
C GLY A 344 85.68 -10.86 57.13
N ALA A 345 85.89 -10.55 55.85
CA ALA A 345 84.79 -10.28 54.93
C ALA A 345 83.98 -11.56 54.68
N VAL A 346 82.64 -11.48 54.80
CA VAL A 346 81.74 -12.59 54.49
C VAL A 346 81.70 -12.78 52.97
N THR A 347 82.00 -13.99 52.50
CA THR A 347 82.04 -14.35 51.07
C THR A 347 80.88 -15.24 50.65
N ALA A 348 80.26 -15.97 51.59
CA ALA A 348 79.13 -16.84 51.32
C ALA A 348 78.10 -16.81 52.46
N LEU A 349 76.83 -16.98 52.12
CA LEU A 349 75.72 -17.00 53.07
C LEU A 349 74.72 -18.10 52.68
N ALA A 350 74.32 -18.94 53.63
CA ALA A 350 73.27 -19.93 53.45
C ALA A 350 72.29 -19.89 54.64
N VAL A 351 70.98 -19.91 54.35
CA VAL A 351 69.93 -19.92 55.38
C VAL A 351 69.27 -21.29 55.34
N ALA A 352 69.04 -21.91 56.50
CA ALA A 352 68.31 -23.16 56.58
C ALA A 352 66.85 -22.96 56.10
N PRO A 353 66.22 -23.97 55.45
CA PRO A 353 64.84 -23.85 54.97
C PRO A 353 63.81 -23.54 56.08
N ASP A 354 64.14 -23.91 57.32
CA ASP A 354 63.34 -23.62 58.52
C ASP A 354 63.47 -22.16 58.99
N GLY A 355 64.37 -21.36 58.41
CA GLY A 355 64.64 -19.97 58.78
C GLY A 355 65.31 -19.79 60.15
N THR A 356 65.61 -20.89 60.86
CA THR A 356 66.10 -20.85 62.25
C THR A 356 67.62 -20.82 62.35
N ARG A 357 68.32 -21.13 61.27
CA ARG A 357 69.79 -21.21 61.22
C ARG A 357 70.34 -20.49 60.00
N LEU A 358 71.46 -19.81 60.20
CA LEU A 358 72.22 -19.12 59.17
C LEU A 358 73.66 -19.62 59.21
N ALA A 359 74.30 -19.79 58.06
CA ALA A 359 75.72 -20.08 57.96
C ALA A 359 76.40 -18.98 57.13
N THR A 360 77.51 -18.44 57.63
CA THR A 360 78.37 -17.49 56.94
C THR A 360 79.73 -18.13 56.67
N GLY A 361 80.19 -18.07 55.43
CA GLY A 361 81.56 -18.37 55.05
C GLY A 361 82.35 -17.07 54.93
N HIS A 362 83.59 -17.08 55.42
CA HIS A 362 84.45 -15.91 55.50
C HIS A 362 85.68 -16.06 54.60
N ALA A 363 86.24 -14.94 54.15
CA ALA A 363 87.38 -14.90 53.24
C ALA A 363 88.65 -15.55 53.81
N ASP A 364 88.75 -15.68 55.13
CA ASP A 364 89.84 -16.36 55.84
C ASP A 364 89.67 -17.88 55.93
N GLY A 365 88.64 -18.43 55.28
CA GLY A 365 88.32 -19.86 55.28
C GLY A 365 87.50 -20.31 56.49
N THR A 366 87.14 -19.40 57.40
CA THR A 366 86.30 -19.77 58.55
C THR A 366 84.82 -19.85 58.18
N LEU A 367 84.11 -20.74 58.87
CA LEU A 367 82.66 -20.88 58.77
C LEU A 367 82.03 -20.60 60.13
N ALA A 368 81.08 -19.67 60.18
CA ALA A 368 80.30 -19.37 61.37
C ALA A 368 78.84 -19.79 61.18
N LEU A 369 78.28 -20.45 62.18
CA LEU A 369 76.90 -20.89 62.20
C LEU A 369 76.13 -20.08 63.26
N TRP A 370 74.99 -19.55 62.89
CA TRP A 370 74.15 -18.68 63.69
C TRP A 370 72.77 -19.33 63.89
N ILE A 371 72.23 -19.20 65.09
CA ILE A 371 70.86 -19.61 65.41
C ILE A 371 70.04 -18.33 65.52
N ALA A 372 68.98 -18.22 64.72
CA ALA A 372 68.17 -17.00 64.57
C ALA A 372 67.30 -16.65 65.80
N GLN A 373 67.45 -17.35 66.93
CA GLN A 373 66.72 -17.01 68.16
C GLN A 373 67.50 -15.97 68.97
N ARG A 374 67.05 -14.71 68.88
CA ARG A 374 67.42 -13.57 69.75
C ARG A 374 68.91 -13.49 70.07
N GLY A 375 69.68 -12.88 69.17
CA GLY A 375 70.91 -12.12 69.49
C GLY A 375 72.00 -12.80 70.33
N SER A 376 71.99 -14.12 70.47
CA SER A 376 72.95 -14.85 71.30
C SER A 376 73.81 -15.76 70.43
N THR A 377 75.09 -15.45 70.41
CA THR A 377 76.13 -16.11 69.64
C THR A 377 76.48 -17.46 70.26
N ARG A 378 76.42 -18.53 69.45
CA ARG A 378 77.22 -19.73 69.68
C ARG A 378 78.05 -19.99 68.42
N ALA A 379 79.12 -19.22 68.26
CA ALA A 379 80.13 -19.51 67.26
C ALA A 379 80.84 -20.81 67.67
N ARG A 380 80.74 -21.85 66.84
CA ARG A 380 81.70 -22.96 66.86
C ARG A 380 82.52 -22.83 65.60
N SER A 381 83.76 -22.35 65.74
CA SER A 381 84.74 -22.44 64.66
C SER A 381 85.22 -23.90 64.60
N HIS A 382 85.05 -24.52 63.44
CA HIS A 382 85.84 -25.69 63.08
C HIS A 382 86.77 -25.25 61.95
N ALA A 383 88.06 -25.12 62.29
CA ALA A 383 89.11 -25.13 61.29
C ALA A 383 89.28 -26.58 60.81
N TRP A 384 89.25 -26.79 59.50
CA TRP A 384 89.72 -28.04 58.89
C TRP A 384 91.12 -27.82 58.34
#